data_AF-A0A2G6FF49-F1
#
_entry.id   AF-A0A2G6FF49-F1
#
_cell.length_a   1.000
_cell.length_b   1.000
_cell.length_c   1.000
_cell.angle_alpha   90.00
_cell.angle_beta   90.00
_cell.angle_gamma   90.00
#
_symmetry.space_group_name_H-M   'P 1'
#
loop_
_entity.id
_entity.type
_entity.pdbx_description
1 polymer ?
#
loop_
_entity_poly.entity_id
_entity_poly.type
_entity_poly.pdbx_seq_one_letter_code
_entity_poly.pdbx_strand_id
1 'polypeptide(L)'
;LRQESPLTVRILDEVANRLDNQRMWLTRLEQQGSNLTLTGMALDNQTVAQFMDNLAASEFVTDVALGDSSLTVISGRNLKRFTLNCAVAYPKEEQEEGAIAQTQEKSTNN
;
A
#
# COMPACT_ATOMS: atom_id res chain seq x y z
N LEU A 1 1.87 -13.75 25.62
CA LEU A 1 1.25 -14.19 24.34
C LEU A 1 1.43 -13.06 23.32
N ARG A 2 1.83 -13.38 22.09
CA ARG A 2 2.20 -12.41 21.03
C ARG A 2 0.98 -11.58 20.56
N GLN A 3 0.99 -10.26 20.78
CA GLN A 3 -0.12 -9.35 20.48
C GLN A 3 -0.03 -8.68 19.09
N GLU A 4 0.83 -9.14 18.17
CA GLU A 4 0.99 -8.55 16.82
C GLU A 4 -0.08 -8.99 15.80
N SER A 5 -1.09 -9.75 16.22
CA SER A 5 -1.82 -10.67 15.33
C SER A 5 -2.99 -10.10 14.48
N PRO A 6 -3.60 -8.92 14.72
CA PRO A 6 -4.67 -8.43 13.84
C PRO A 6 -4.17 -7.71 12.58
N LEU A 7 -3.23 -6.76 12.72
CA LEU A 7 -2.84 -5.87 11.61
C LEU A 7 -2.07 -6.60 10.51
N THR A 8 -1.10 -7.45 10.87
CA THR A 8 -0.35 -8.24 9.87
C THR A 8 -1.26 -9.12 9.03
N VAL A 9 -2.29 -9.72 9.65
CA VAL A 9 -3.27 -10.54 8.92
C VAL A 9 -4.13 -9.66 7.99
N ARG A 10 -4.54 -8.47 8.44
CA ARG A 10 -5.27 -7.51 7.59
C ARG A 10 -4.44 -7.03 6.42
N ILE A 11 -3.17 -6.66 6.64
CA ILE A 11 -2.24 -6.27 5.56
C ILE A 11 -2.08 -7.41 4.56
N LEU A 12 -1.88 -8.64 5.04
CA LEU A 12 -1.73 -9.80 4.17
C LEU A 12 -2.98 -10.02 3.30
N ASP A 13 -4.17 -9.96 3.91
CA ASP A 13 -5.45 -10.09 3.20
C ASP A 13 -5.62 -8.97 2.17
N GLU A 14 -5.31 -7.74 2.56
CA GLU A 14 -5.41 -6.54 1.73
C GLU A 14 -4.50 -6.60 0.49
N VAL A 15 -3.26 -7.04 0.68
CA VAL A 15 -2.29 -7.28 -0.40
C VAL A 15 -2.77 -8.42 -1.29
N ALA A 16 -3.22 -9.54 -0.72
CA ALA A 16 -3.69 -10.70 -1.47
C ALA A 16 -4.90 -10.37 -2.36
N ASN A 17 -5.84 -9.57 -1.85
CA ASN A 17 -7.04 -9.16 -2.59
C ASN A 17 -6.75 -8.16 -3.73
N ARG A 18 -5.57 -7.52 -3.74
CA ARG A 18 -5.15 -6.54 -4.76
C ARG A 18 -4.25 -7.10 -5.85
N LEU A 19 -3.82 -8.35 -5.71
CA LEU A 19 -2.99 -9.01 -6.70
C LEU A 19 -3.82 -9.41 -7.92
N ASP A 20 -3.33 -9.04 -9.11
CA ASP A 20 -3.82 -9.64 -10.35
C ASP A 20 -3.19 -11.03 -10.53
N ASN A 21 -3.88 -12.05 -10.01
CA ASN A 21 -3.44 -13.45 -10.05
C ASN A 21 -3.23 -14.02 -11.47
N GLN A 22 -3.67 -13.33 -12.53
CA GLN A 22 -3.43 -13.74 -13.91
C GLN A 22 -2.14 -13.14 -14.49
N ARG A 23 -1.69 -11.99 -13.95
CA ARG A 23 -0.58 -11.21 -14.52
C ARG A 23 0.63 -11.06 -13.60
N MET A 24 0.50 -11.43 -12.33
CA MET A 24 1.59 -11.34 -11.37
C MET A 24 1.45 -12.30 -10.20
N TRP A 25 2.55 -12.52 -9.50
CA TRP A 25 2.57 -13.23 -8.23
C TRP A 25 3.68 -12.69 -7.32
N LEU A 26 3.50 -12.89 -6.01
CA LEU A 26 4.54 -12.60 -5.03
C LEU A 26 5.42 -13.83 -4.79
N THR A 27 6.71 -13.57 -4.62
CA THR A 27 7.71 -14.56 -4.21
C THR A 27 8.13 -14.38 -2.76
N ARG A 28 7.93 -13.18 -2.21
CA ARG A 28 8.30 -12.81 -0.85
C ARG A 28 7.44 -11.64 -0.37
N LEU A 29 7.02 -11.73 0.88
CA LEU A 29 6.37 -10.67 1.63
C LEU A 29 7.06 -10.62 2.99
N GLU A 30 7.65 -9.47 3.32
CA GLU A 30 8.35 -9.25 4.57
C GLU A 30 7.80 -8.00 5.24
N GLN A 31 7.26 -8.15 6.44
CA GLN A 31 6.83 -7.03 7.28
C GLN A 31 7.79 -6.89 8.47
N GLN A 32 8.34 -5.70 8.66
CA GLN A 32 9.17 -5.35 9.81
C GLN A 32 8.64 -4.07 10.45
N GLY A 33 7.83 -4.23 11.50
CA GLY A 33 7.09 -3.12 12.12
C GLY A 33 6.14 -2.48 11.11
N SER A 34 6.39 -1.20 10.81
CA SER A 34 5.64 -0.40 9.82
C SER A 34 6.20 -0.48 8.40
N ASN A 35 7.30 -1.20 8.15
CA ASN A 35 7.83 -1.37 6.81
C ASN A 35 7.33 -2.68 6.21
N LEU A 36 6.87 -2.62 4.96
CA LEU A 36 6.44 -3.76 4.16
C LEU A 36 7.24 -3.82 2.88
N THR A 37 7.92 -4.95 2.66
CA THR A 37 8.66 -5.23 1.43
C THR A 37 7.97 -6.37 0.68
N LEU A 38 7.62 -6.10 -0.58
CA LEU A 38 6.97 -7.06 -1.48
C LEU A 38 7.89 -7.35 -2.65
N THR A 39 8.26 -8.62 -2.88
CA THR A 39 9.02 -9.03 -4.06
C THR A 39 8.21 -10.01 -4.88
N GLY A 40 8.09 -9.76 -6.18
CA GLY A 40 7.30 -10.59 -7.06
C GLY A 40 7.76 -10.58 -8.51
N MET A 41 6.96 -11.24 -9.33
CA MET A 41 7.11 -11.29 -10.77
C MET A 41 5.81 -10.80 -11.42
N ALA A 42 5.93 -10.04 -12.49
CA ALA A 42 4.82 -9.55 -13.29
C ALA A 42 5.09 -9.78 -14.78
N LEU A 43 4.04 -9.79 -15.60
CA LEU A 43 4.19 -9.93 -17.06
C LEU A 43 4.91 -8.73 -17.69
N ASP A 44 4.69 -7.53 -17.16
CA ASP A 44 5.18 -6.27 -17.71
C ASP A 44 5.22 -5.17 -16.62
N ASN A 45 5.82 -4.02 -16.95
CA ASN A 45 5.90 -2.88 -16.03
C ASN A 45 4.53 -2.24 -15.78
N GLN A 46 3.59 -2.35 -16.71
CA GLN A 46 2.24 -1.80 -16.55
C GLN A 46 1.48 -2.53 -15.44
N THR A 47 1.65 -3.85 -15.33
CA THR A 47 1.09 -4.68 -14.26
C THR A 47 1.67 -4.26 -12.91
N VAL A 48 2.97 -3.98 -12.85
CA VAL A 48 3.62 -3.48 -11.61
C VAL A 48 3.06 -2.11 -11.23
N ALA A 49 2.93 -1.18 -12.18
CA ALA A 49 2.38 0.16 -11.93
C ALA A 49 0.94 0.08 -11.42
N GLN A 50 0.09 -0.72 -12.08
CA GLN A 50 -1.30 -0.92 -11.63
C GLN A 50 -1.36 -1.51 -10.22
N PHE A 51 -0.46 -2.43 -9.89
CA PHE A 51 -0.39 -2.98 -8.54
C PHE A 51 0.03 -1.94 -7.52
N MET A 52 0.99 -1.06 -7.84
CA MET A 52 1.37 0.06 -6.99
C MET A 52 0.18 1.00 -6.73
N ASP A 53 -0.58 1.34 -7.77
CA ASP A 53 -1.79 2.18 -7.65
C ASP A 53 -2.86 1.51 -6.77
N ASN A 54 -3.08 0.21 -6.98
CA ASN A 54 -4.05 -0.57 -6.18
C ASN A 54 -3.65 -0.63 -4.71
N LEU A 55 -2.35 -0.77 -4.42
CA LEU A 55 -1.82 -0.74 -3.05
C LEU A 55 -1.96 0.64 -2.42
N ALA A 56 -1.70 1.71 -3.18
CA ALA A 56 -1.85 3.09 -2.69
C ALA A 56 -3.31 3.47 -2.40
N ALA A 57 -4.28 2.77 -2.99
CA ALA A 57 -5.70 2.91 -2.68
C ALA A 57 -6.13 2.15 -1.40
N SER A 58 -5.22 1.44 -0.72
CA SER A 58 -5.50 0.78 0.54
C SER A 58 -5.50 1.77 1.71
N GLU A 59 -6.38 1.54 2.68
CA GLU A 59 -6.40 2.29 3.95
C GLU A 59 -5.24 1.90 4.88
N PHE A 60 -4.59 0.75 4.64
CA PHE A 60 -3.55 0.20 5.51
C PHE A 60 -2.14 0.34 4.93
N VAL A 61 -2.00 0.49 3.61
CA VAL A 61 -0.72 0.56 2.91
C VAL A 61 -0.50 1.98 2.39
N THR A 62 0.61 2.59 2.80
CA THR A 62 1.00 3.95 2.40
C THR A 62 2.42 3.95 1.81
N ASP A 63 2.84 5.08 1.26
CA ASP A 63 4.22 5.31 0.78
C ASP A 63 4.76 4.20 -0.15
N VAL A 64 3.94 3.78 -1.12
CA VAL A 64 4.30 2.73 -2.07
C VAL A 64 5.38 3.24 -3.03
N ALA A 65 6.56 2.64 -2.95
CA ALA A 65 7.71 3.00 -3.78
C ALA A 65 8.29 1.78 -4.50
N LEU A 66 8.65 1.95 -5.77
CA LEU A 66 9.39 0.95 -6.53
C LEU A 66 10.87 0.97 -6.11
N GLY A 67 11.35 -0.12 -5.51
CA GLY A 67 12.75 -0.26 -5.09
C GLY A 67 13.65 -0.78 -6.20
N ASP A 68 13.29 -1.93 -6.79
CA ASP A 68 14.05 -2.56 -7.87
C ASP A 68 13.11 -3.10 -8.94
N SER A 69 13.54 -3.06 -10.21
CA SER A 69 12.86 -3.74 -11.31
C SER A 69 13.87 -4.27 -12.31
N SER A 70 13.73 -5.54 -12.67
CA SER A 70 14.63 -6.22 -13.61
C SER A 70 13.89 -7.21 -14.51
N LEU A 71 14.41 -7.40 -15.72
CA LEU A 71 13.92 -8.45 -16.62
C LEU A 71 14.50 -9.81 -16.18
N THR A 72 13.64 -10.81 -16.01
CA THR A 72 14.03 -12.19 -15.69
C THR A 72 13.33 -13.14 -16.64
N VAL A 73 14.04 -14.17 -17.11
CA VAL A 73 13.45 -15.25 -17.91
C VAL A 73 13.09 -16.42 -17.00
N ILE A 74 11.83 -16.80 -16.96
CA ILE A 74 11.36 -18.02 -16.28
C ILE A 74 10.67 -18.91 -17.31
N SER A 75 11.13 -20.15 -17.44
CA SER A 75 10.57 -21.13 -18.38
C SER A 75 10.47 -20.61 -19.82
N GLY A 76 11.46 -19.83 -20.27
CA GLY A 76 11.49 -19.24 -21.61
C GLY A 76 10.62 -17.99 -21.80
N ARG A 77 9.94 -17.50 -20.75
CA ARG A 77 9.14 -16.27 -20.80
C ARG A 77 9.84 -15.12 -20.11
N ASN A 78 9.86 -13.98 -20.78
CA ASN A 78 10.29 -12.70 -20.23
C ASN A 78 9.27 -12.19 -19.21
N LEU A 79 9.73 -11.93 -17.99
CA LEU A 79 8.94 -11.40 -16.88
C LEU A 79 9.69 -10.27 -16.19
N LYS A 80 8.94 -9.40 -15.52
CA LYS A 80 9.47 -8.31 -14.71
C LYS A 80 9.52 -8.74 -13.26
N ARG A 81 10.72 -8.96 -12.74
CA ARG A 81 10.94 -9.02 -11.30
C ARG A 81 10.81 -7.61 -10.76
N PHE A 82 10.15 -7.47 -9.62
CA PHE A 82 10.00 -6.19 -8.95
C PHE A 82 10.16 -6.35 -7.44
N THR A 83 10.58 -5.27 -6.80
CA THR A 83 10.55 -5.09 -5.36
C THR A 83 9.85 -3.77 -5.04
N LEU A 84 8.81 -3.81 -4.23
CA LEU A 84 8.14 -2.63 -3.69
C LEU A 84 8.47 -2.48 -2.21
N ASN A 85 8.73 -1.25 -1.82
CA ASN A 85 8.84 -0.84 -0.43
C ASN A 85 7.61 0.00 -0.11
N CYS A 86 6.90 -0.36 0.95
CA CYS A 86 5.69 0.33 1.39
C CYS A 86 5.78 0.58 2.90
N ALA A 87 5.03 1.55 3.38
CA ALA A 87 4.73 1.70 4.79
C ALA A 87 3.35 1.10 5.09
N VAL A 88 3.17 0.63 6.32
CA VAL A 88 1.89 0.14 6.83
C VAL A 88 1.50 0.86 8.11
N ALA A 89 0.24 1.27 8.17
CA ALA A 89 -0.33 1.96 9.31
C ALA A 89 -1.76 1.46 9.55
N TYR A 90 -2.25 1.62 10.79
CA TYR A 90 -3.68 1.56 10.98
C TYR A 90 -4.31 2.78 10.32
N PRO A 91 -5.44 2.64 9.60
CA PRO A 91 -6.24 3.79 9.23
C PRO A 91 -6.52 4.56 10.50
N LYS A 92 -6.07 5.81 10.53
CA LYS A 92 -6.55 6.72 11.56
C LYS A 92 -8.01 6.89 11.23
N GLU A 93 -8.90 6.48 12.13
CA GLU A 93 -10.25 7.03 12.15
C GLU A 93 -10.06 8.54 12.04
N GLU A 94 -10.48 9.11 10.91
CA GLU A 94 -10.63 10.55 10.80
C GLU A 94 -11.65 10.93 11.87
N GLN A 95 -11.14 11.32 13.03
CA GLN A 95 -11.89 12.15 13.95
C GLN A 95 -12.20 13.41 13.17
N GLU A 96 -13.41 13.46 12.61
CA GLU A 96 -14.04 14.68 12.11
C GLU A 96 -14.08 15.70 13.26
N GLU A 97 -13.03 16.48 13.42
CA GLU A 97 -13.01 17.67 14.25
C GLU A 97 -12.55 18.88 13.43
N GLY A 98 -13.54 19.64 12.94
CA GLY A 98 -13.50 21.10 13.05
C GLY A 98 -13.59 21.93 11.77
N ALA A 99 -14.81 22.26 11.35
CA ALA A 99 -15.11 23.57 10.75
C ALA A 99 -16.54 24.02 11.07
N ILE A 100 -16.78 24.29 12.36
CA ILE A 100 -17.81 25.25 12.78
C ILE A 100 -17.52 26.59 12.10
N ALA A 101 -18.52 27.08 11.36
CA ALA A 101 -18.44 28.32 10.61
C ALA A 101 -18.26 29.54 11.53
N GLN A 102 -17.17 30.28 11.27
CA GLN A 102 -17.09 31.73 11.17
C GLN A 102 -17.73 32.58 12.29
N THR A 103 -16.86 33.00 13.21
CA THR A 103 -16.67 34.38 13.68
C THR A 103 -17.68 35.42 13.19
N GLN A 104 -18.62 35.82 14.06
CA GLN A 104 -19.24 37.15 13.98
C GLN A 104 -18.37 38.13 14.78
N GLU A 105 -17.44 38.79 14.10
CA GLU A 105 -16.91 40.07 14.54
C GLU A 105 -17.69 41.18 13.83
N LYS A 106 -18.55 41.90 14.57
CA LYS A 106 -18.66 43.35 14.42
C LYS A 106 -18.84 43.97 15.80
N SER A 107 -17.76 44.60 16.24
CA SER A 107 -17.71 45.50 17.37
C SER A 107 -18.32 46.87 17.01
N THR A 108 -18.91 47.52 18.02
CA THR A 108 -18.94 48.98 18.28
C THR A 108 -20.16 49.84 17.88
N ASN A 109 -20.71 50.49 18.92
CA ASN A 109 -21.48 51.77 19.03
C ASN A 109 -22.76 51.98 18.23
N ASN A 110 -23.88 52.25 18.91
CA ASN A 110 -24.21 53.56 19.52
C ASN A 110 -25.48 53.44 20.37
#